data_AF-A0A660RK53-F1
#
_entry.id   AF-A0A660RK53-F1
#
_cell.length_a   1.000
_cell.length_b   1.000
_cell.length_c   1.000
_cell.angle_alpha   90.00
_cell.angle_beta   90.00
_cell.angle_gamma   90.00
#
_symmetry.space_group_name_H-M   'P 1'
#
loop_
_entity.id
_entity.type
_entity.pdbx_description
1 polymer ?
#
loop_
_entity_poly.entity_id
_entity_poly.type
_entity_poly.pdbx_seq_one_letter_code
_entity_poly.pdbx_strand_id
1 'polypeptide(L)'
;MISLRRGIIVSCQALKDEPLNGSRIMARMALAAKMGGAIGIRANTPEDIKAIKEVVDLPVIGIFKDKISGFETYITPTANHVAKVINARADLVAIDCTRRRHPQDLKEIFSYIRVHYPHTPIVADIADLEDALLISELHPNFIATTLSGYTDYSNDSPKPNIALVREIHRNLDIPIIAEGNYIYPEQAIKALVAGAFAVVVGGAITRPQETTKRFTDAIKGFVEDDKKAMGIDLGGTHTRGGIIDASGRLIEDMMIETNTHSPLESVKRVIDRLFSDDISAIGVGAAGRVDFTSGKVLYATKNLHNWSGVKIKDILGERYSIPIVVDNDVNAAAYAQWFVEKGRFKNIFYVAIGTGLGGGMILNGRLYRGKYGNAGEIGHIVIPGNSRQCTCGKRGCLETVLSGRFIQSEYEKRFGNFSWQDFLNRVNSNNSWVLGLIDKMAMYAAWLVDILVNFTDIERVYFGGIVENFGQIFMDRLKRKLKEYDNESGIYNEDVVSLSSFGEKATIIGAALEALHYGEG
;
A
#
# COMPACT_ATOMS: atom_id res chain seq x y z
N MET A 1 40.72 12.53 12.39
CA MET A 1 39.98 11.72 11.39
C MET A 1 38.56 12.22 11.34
N ILE A 2 38.09 12.69 10.19
CA ILE A 2 36.68 13.04 9.99
C ILE A 2 35.90 11.72 10.03
N SER A 3 35.02 11.58 11.01
CA SER A 3 34.24 10.37 11.25
C SER A 3 32.85 10.57 10.67
N LEU A 4 32.58 9.96 9.51
CA LEU A 4 31.22 9.79 9.00
C LEU A 4 30.44 8.94 10.01
N ARG A 5 29.23 9.36 10.40
CA ARG A 5 28.38 8.63 11.34
C ARG A 5 27.36 7.77 10.59
N ARG A 6 26.77 6.80 11.27
CA ARG A 6 25.62 6.06 10.74
C ARG A 6 24.41 7.01 10.63
N GLY A 7 23.66 6.93 9.53
CA GLY A 7 22.47 7.76 9.32
C GLY A 7 22.17 8.07 7.85
N ILE A 8 21.44 9.16 7.62
CA ILE A 8 21.04 9.63 6.29
C ILE A 8 22.02 10.67 5.77
N ILE A 9 22.52 10.44 4.56
CA ILE A 9 23.28 11.39 3.75
C ILE A 9 22.35 11.92 2.68
N VAL A 10 22.36 13.24 2.43
CA VAL A 10 21.50 13.83 1.38
C VAL A 10 22.34 14.21 0.16
N SER A 11 21.94 13.72 -1.01
CA SER A 11 22.59 14.05 -2.28
C SER A 11 22.05 15.38 -2.82
N CYS A 12 22.83 16.45 -2.62
CA CYS A 12 22.54 17.81 -3.09
C CYS A 12 23.24 18.01 -4.44
N GLN A 13 22.58 17.55 -5.50
CA GLN A 13 23.09 17.60 -6.87
C GLN A 13 21.95 17.88 -7.85
N ALA A 14 22.21 18.73 -8.84
CA ALA A 14 21.30 18.98 -9.95
C ALA A 14 22.06 18.96 -11.29
N LEU A 15 21.47 18.37 -12.33
CA LEU A 15 22.03 18.38 -13.69
C LEU A 15 21.87 19.76 -14.32
N LYS A 16 22.66 20.09 -15.36
CA LYS A 16 22.66 21.42 -15.99
C LYS A 16 21.30 21.83 -16.58
N ASP A 17 20.51 20.85 -16.99
CA ASP A 17 19.18 21.00 -17.57
C ASP A 17 18.06 21.01 -16.51
N GLU A 18 18.39 20.85 -15.23
CA GLU A 18 17.39 20.83 -14.16
C GLU A 18 17.14 22.22 -13.56
N PRO A 19 15.89 22.54 -13.17
CA PRO A 19 15.52 23.88 -12.67
C PRO A 19 16.29 24.33 -11.42
N LEU A 20 16.77 23.39 -10.60
CA LEU A 20 17.51 23.68 -9.37
C LEU A 20 19.03 23.72 -9.57
N ASN A 21 19.53 23.64 -10.80
CA ASN A 21 20.96 23.76 -11.06
C ASN A 21 21.53 25.10 -10.58
N GLY A 22 22.61 25.04 -9.80
CA GLY A 22 23.35 26.21 -9.32
C GLY A 22 23.88 26.04 -7.90
N SER A 23 25.15 26.41 -7.70
CA SER A 23 25.87 26.20 -6.44
C SER A 23 25.22 26.87 -5.23
N ARG A 24 24.66 28.07 -5.40
CA ARG A 24 23.91 28.76 -4.34
C ARG A 24 22.63 27.99 -3.96
N ILE A 25 21.96 27.34 -4.91
CA ILE A 25 20.76 26.53 -4.65
C ILE A 25 21.17 25.24 -3.94
N MET A 26 22.22 24.55 -4.41
CA MET A 26 22.74 23.34 -3.77
C MET A 26 23.19 23.60 -2.32
N ALA A 27 23.82 24.74 -2.05
CA ALA A 27 24.15 25.17 -0.69
C ALA A 27 22.90 25.32 0.19
N ARG A 28 21.82 25.91 -0.33
CA ARG A 28 20.56 26.02 0.41
C ARG A 28 19.87 24.67 0.62
N MET A 29 19.93 23.77 -0.35
CA MET A 29 19.43 22.39 -0.18
C MET A 29 20.22 21.65 0.89
N ALA A 30 21.54 21.78 0.91
CA ALA A 30 22.38 21.18 1.95
C ALA A 30 22.08 21.75 3.34
N LEU A 31 21.83 23.06 3.45
CA LEU A 31 21.40 23.67 4.70
C LEU A 31 20.05 23.13 5.18
N ALA A 32 19.08 22.98 4.28
CA ALA A 32 17.79 22.36 4.59
C ALA A 32 17.96 20.89 5.03
N ALA A 33 18.83 20.13 4.36
CA ALA A 33 19.15 18.76 4.72
C ALA A 33 19.79 18.68 6.12
N LYS A 34 20.73 19.57 6.46
CA LYS A 34 21.32 19.68 7.80
C LYS A 34 20.24 19.95 8.85
N MET A 35 19.37 20.92 8.61
CA MET A 35 18.26 21.24 9.52
C MET A 35 17.28 20.07 9.68
N GLY A 36 17.11 19.25 8.64
CA GLY A 36 16.31 18.02 8.66
C GLY A 36 17.01 16.82 9.33
N GLY A 37 18.25 16.96 9.80
CA GLY A 37 18.97 15.91 10.52
C GLY A 37 19.89 15.03 9.67
N ALA A 38 20.25 15.44 8.44
CA ALA A 38 21.25 14.73 7.65
C ALA A 38 22.61 14.70 8.36
N ILE A 39 23.33 13.58 8.27
CA ILE A 39 24.66 13.40 8.89
C ILE A 39 25.82 13.67 7.93
N GLY A 40 25.51 13.92 6.65
CA GLY A 40 26.46 14.18 5.59
C GLY A 40 25.78 14.63 4.31
N ILE A 41 26.54 15.18 3.39
CA ILE A 41 26.07 15.65 2.08
C ILE A 41 26.87 14.96 0.98
N ARG A 42 26.19 14.53 -0.10
CA ARG A 42 26.86 14.10 -1.34
C ARG A 42 26.70 15.21 -2.38
N ALA A 43 27.80 15.74 -2.92
CA ALA A 43 27.77 16.92 -3.78
C ALA A 43 28.59 16.71 -5.06
N ASN A 44 28.11 17.28 -6.18
CA ASN A 44 28.73 17.18 -7.49
C ASN A 44 29.33 18.52 -7.90
N THR A 45 30.50 18.51 -8.53
CA THR A 45 31.27 19.68 -8.99
C THR A 45 32.01 20.45 -7.89
N PRO A 46 33.22 20.95 -8.16
CA PRO A 46 33.96 21.81 -7.22
C PRO A 46 33.19 23.04 -6.74
N GLU A 47 32.40 23.65 -7.63
CA GLU A 47 31.64 24.87 -7.36
C GLU A 47 30.56 24.63 -6.30
N ASP A 48 29.79 23.53 -6.43
CA ASP A 48 28.75 23.19 -5.46
C ASP A 48 29.35 22.74 -4.12
N ILE A 49 30.43 21.93 -4.15
CA ILE A 49 31.13 21.49 -2.94
C ILE A 49 31.59 22.71 -2.13
N LYS A 50 32.24 23.69 -2.78
CA LYS A 50 32.72 24.91 -2.12
C LYS A 50 31.56 25.69 -1.50
N ALA A 51 30.49 25.92 -2.25
CA ALA A 51 29.31 26.65 -1.78
C ALA A 51 28.60 25.94 -0.61
N ILE A 52 28.51 24.61 -0.64
CA ILE A 52 27.95 23.81 0.46
C ILE A 52 28.81 23.94 1.72
N LYS A 53 30.14 23.81 1.61
CA LYS A 53 31.07 23.93 2.76
C LYS A 53 31.09 25.32 3.39
N GLU A 54 30.59 26.35 2.70
CA GLU A 54 30.42 27.70 3.27
C GLU A 54 29.21 27.81 4.21
N VAL A 55 28.22 26.93 4.10
CA VAL A 55 26.95 27.04 4.84
C VAL A 55 26.64 25.84 5.74
N VAL A 56 27.30 24.69 5.55
CA VAL A 56 27.19 23.52 6.43
C VAL A 56 28.56 23.00 6.89
N ASP A 57 28.58 22.48 8.10
CA ASP A 57 29.72 21.82 8.77
C ASP A 57 29.67 20.29 8.68
N LEU A 58 28.70 19.74 7.96
CA LEU A 58 28.58 18.30 7.74
C LEU A 58 29.70 17.77 6.83
N PRO A 59 30.11 16.48 6.99
CA PRO A 59 30.98 15.82 6.04
C PRO A 59 30.40 15.82 4.62
N VAL A 60 31.22 16.14 3.63
CA VAL A 60 30.86 16.17 2.21
C VAL A 60 31.58 15.06 1.45
N ILE A 61 30.80 14.15 0.87
CA ILE A 61 31.25 13.20 -0.16
C ILE A 61 31.19 13.92 -1.50
N GLY A 62 32.36 14.28 -2.02
CA GLY A 62 32.49 15.01 -3.27
C GLY A 62 32.63 14.08 -4.47
N ILE A 63 32.00 14.47 -5.59
CA ILE A 63 32.20 13.86 -6.91
C ILE A 63 32.36 14.91 -7.99
N PHE A 64 32.95 14.52 -9.10
CA PHE A 64 32.92 15.31 -10.34
C PHE A 64 32.40 14.44 -11.47
N LYS A 65 31.14 14.66 -11.88
CA LYS A 65 30.57 14.01 -13.06
C LYS A 65 31.11 14.64 -14.34
N ASP A 66 31.93 13.91 -15.09
CA ASP A 66 32.45 14.32 -16.39
C ASP A 66 32.40 13.16 -17.39
N LYS A 67 31.80 13.39 -18.56
CA LYS A 67 31.66 12.36 -19.61
C LYS A 67 32.79 12.53 -20.62
N ILE A 68 33.83 11.71 -20.48
CA ILE A 68 34.98 11.72 -21.38
C ILE A 68 34.68 10.83 -22.60
N SER A 69 34.84 11.39 -23.81
CA SER A 69 34.58 10.67 -25.05
C SER A 69 35.38 9.36 -25.14
N GLY A 70 34.69 8.26 -25.46
CA GLY A 70 35.29 6.92 -25.59
C GLY A 70 35.34 6.10 -24.31
N PHE A 71 34.84 6.63 -23.19
CA PHE A 71 34.77 5.95 -21.90
C PHE A 71 33.34 5.97 -21.34
N GLU A 72 33.00 4.93 -20.59
CA GLU A 72 31.64 4.74 -20.05
C GLU A 72 31.51 5.28 -18.62
N THR A 73 32.64 5.36 -17.91
CA THR A 73 32.70 5.83 -16.53
C THR A 73 32.75 7.35 -16.48
N TYR A 74 32.04 7.92 -15.51
CA TYR A 74 31.82 9.36 -15.48
C TYR A 74 31.87 9.97 -14.08
N ILE A 75 31.91 9.19 -13.00
CA ILE A 75 32.01 9.71 -11.63
C ILE A 75 33.48 9.82 -11.24
N THR A 76 34.00 11.05 -11.18
CA THR A 76 35.38 11.37 -10.80
C THR A 76 36.42 10.52 -11.57
N PRO A 77 36.41 10.54 -12.91
CA PRO A 77 37.03 9.50 -13.72
C PRO A 77 38.57 9.53 -13.78
N THR A 78 39.24 10.56 -13.24
CA THR A 78 40.71 10.69 -13.27
C THR A 78 41.26 11.32 -11.99
N ALA A 79 42.57 11.15 -11.75
CA ALA A 79 43.29 11.79 -10.64
C ALA A 79 43.17 13.33 -10.64
N ASN A 80 43.07 13.95 -11.82
CA ASN A 80 42.82 15.40 -11.93
C ASN A 80 41.43 15.79 -11.40
N HIS A 81 40.41 14.97 -11.66
CA HIS A 81 39.06 15.19 -11.11
C HIS A 81 39.05 15.03 -9.59
N VAL A 82 39.74 14.01 -9.07
CA VAL A 82 39.95 13.81 -7.64
C VAL A 82 40.56 15.06 -7.00
N ALA A 83 41.66 15.59 -7.57
CA ALA A 83 42.32 16.77 -7.03
C ALA A 83 41.38 17.99 -7.00
N LYS A 84 40.58 18.20 -8.05
CA LYS A 84 39.58 19.29 -8.09
C LYS A 84 38.53 19.16 -6.98
N VAL A 85 38.03 17.95 -6.74
CA VAL A 85 37.02 17.66 -5.70
C VAL A 85 37.61 17.91 -4.31
N ILE A 86 38.81 17.40 -4.03
CA ILE A 86 39.45 17.56 -2.71
C ILE A 86 39.84 19.02 -2.46
N ASN A 87 40.40 19.71 -3.46
CA ASN A 87 40.75 21.12 -3.36
C ASN A 87 39.52 22.03 -3.16
N ALA A 88 38.32 21.57 -3.55
CA ALA A 88 37.05 22.21 -3.25
C ALA A 88 36.57 22.02 -1.80
N ARG A 89 37.35 21.32 -0.96
CA ARG A 89 37.08 20.99 0.45
C ARG A 89 36.10 19.83 0.67
N ALA A 90 36.01 18.89 -0.27
CA ALA A 90 35.35 17.62 0.00
C ALA A 90 36.11 16.83 1.09
N ASP A 91 35.37 16.23 2.02
CA ASP A 91 35.94 15.47 3.13
C ASP A 91 36.20 14.00 2.73
N LEU A 92 35.41 13.48 1.78
CA LEU A 92 35.57 12.18 1.14
C LEU A 92 35.45 12.35 -0.39
N VAL A 93 36.08 11.47 -1.16
CA VAL A 93 35.96 11.44 -2.62
C VAL A 93 35.30 10.14 -3.08
N ALA A 94 34.25 10.23 -3.90
CA ALA A 94 33.65 9.05 -4.53
C ALA A 94 34.08 8.93 -5.99
N ILE A 95 34.33 7.69 -6.41
CA ILE A 95 34.93 7.32 -7.69
C ILE A 95 34.10 6.19 -8.29
N ASP A 96 33.81 6.27 -9.59
CA ASP A 96 33.28 5.14 -10.35
C ASP A 96 34.28 3.99 -10.29
N CYS A 97 33.93 2.88 -9.68
CA CYS A 97 34.78 1.70 -9.55
C CYS A 97 34.17 0.49 -10.26
N THR A 98 33.29 0.73 -11.24
CA THR A 98 32.72 -0.33 -12.08
C THR A 98 33.77 -0.96 -12.99
N ARG A 99 33.56 -2.20 -13.42
CA ARG A 99 34.43 -2.87 -14.42
C ARG A 99 34.29 -2.38 -15.86
N ARG A 100 33.56 -1.27 -16.06
CA ARG A 100 33.45 -0.57 -17.35
C ARG A 100 34.75 0.12 -17.72
N ARG A 101 34.85 0.62 -18.96
CA ARG A 101 36.11 1.22 -19.45
C ARG A 101 36.40 2.57 -18.78
N HIS A 102 37.57 2.68 -18.12
CA HIS A 102 38.06 3.90 -17.48
C HIS A 102 39.11 4.67 -18.31
N PRO A 103 39.13 6.02 -18.24
CA PRO A 103 40.14 6.85 -18.90
C PRO A 103 41.50 6.84 -18.20
N GLN A 104 41.55 6.43 -16.94
CA GLN A 104 42.77 6.23 -16.17
C GLN A 104 42.61 4.97 -15.33
N ASP A 105 43.69 4.22 -15.12
CA ASP A 105 43.67 3.01 -14.32
C ASP A 105 43.28 3.30 -12.86
N LEU A 106 42.38 2.48 -12.29
CA LEU A 106 41.89 2.67 -10.92
C LEU A 106 43.00 2.54 -9.88
N LYS A 107 44.01 1.68 -10.08
CA LYS A 107 45.15 1.53 -9.17
C LYS A 107 45.96 2.82 -9.16
N GLU A 108 46.19 3.43 -10.31
CA GLU A 108 46.88 4.73 -10.40
C GLU A 108 46.11 5.83 -9.68
N ILE A 109 44.78 5.91 -9.83
CA ILE A 109 43.94 6.90 -9.14
C ILE A 109 44.01 6.70 -7.62
N PHE A 110 43.90 5.46 -7.14
CA PHE A 110 43.98 5.14 -5.72
C PHE A 110 45.37 5.46 -5.17
N SER A 111 46.45 5.06 -5.85
CA SER A 111 47.82 5.40 -5.47
C SER A 111 48.04 6.91 -5.41
N TYR A 112 47.52 7.66 -6.38
CA TYR A 112 47.57 9.12 -6.39
C TYR A 112 46.91 9.72 -5.13
N ILE A 113 45.72 9.24 -4.75
CA ILE A 113 45.02 9.70 -3.53
C ILE A 113 45.84 9.38 -2.29
N ARG A 114 46.36 8.15 -2.18
CA ARG A 114 47.14 7.73 -1.00
C ARG A 114 48.44 8.51 -0.83
N VAL A 115 49.07 8.93 -1.94
CA VAL A 115 50.30 9.74 -1.92
C VAL A 115 50.02 11.22 -1.63
N HIS A 116 49.08 11.83 -2.35
CA HIS A 116 48.86 13.27 -2.31
C HIS A 116 47.84 13.72 -1.25
N TYR A 117 46.92 12.83 -0.87
CA TYR A 117 45.80 13.10 0.03
C TYR A 117 45.61 11.94 1.03
N PRO A 118 46.63 11.57 1.82
CA PRO A 118 46.65 10.34 2.63
C PRO A 118 45.54 10.24 3.69
N HIS A 119 44.90 11.36 4.03
CA HIS A 119 43.84 11.42 5.02
C HIS A 119 42.42 11.51 4.44
N THR A 120 42.28 11.55 3.11
CA THR A 120 40.98 11.62 2.44
C THR A 120 40.44 10.21 2.20
N PRO A 121 39.29 9.84 2.80
CA PRO A 121 38.68 8.54 2.56
C PRO A 121 38.15 8.41 1.13
N ILE A 122 38.27 7.21 0.58
CA ILE A 122 37.79 6.85 -0.76
C ILE A 122 36.47 6.09 -0.65
N VAL A 123 35.46 6.54 -1.40
CA VAL A 123 34.18 5.83 -1.58
C VAL A 123 34.18 5.20 -2.97
N ALA A 124 34.13 3.87 -3.04
CA ALA A 124 34.06 3.15 -4.30
C ALA A 124 32.60 2.98 -4.74
N ASP A 125 32.16 3.70 -5.77
CA ASP A 125 30.84 3.51 -6.36
C ASP A 125 30.86 2.27 -7.26
N ILE A 126 30.02 1.28 -6.95
CA ILE A 126 29.95 -0.01 -7.64
C ILE A 126 28.54 -0.27 -8.20
N ALA A 127 28.43 -1.23 -9.12
CA ALA A 127 27.13 -1.64 -9.67
C ALA A 127 26.63 -2.98 -9.11
N ASP A 128 27.52 -3.91 -8.80
CA ASP A 128 27.21 -5.23 -8.25
C ASP A 128 28.31 -5.79 -7.32
N LEU A 129 28.14 -7.04 -6.86
CA LEU A 129 29.08 -7.69 -5.95
C LEU A 129 30.45 -7.94 -6.59
N GLU A 130 30.51 -8.24 -7.89
CA GLU A 130 31.78 -8.50 -8.56
C GLU A 130 32.64 -7.23 -8.62
N ASP A 131 32.05 -6.07 -8.90
CA ASP A 131 32.75 -4.78 -8.81
C ASP A 131 33.29 -4.55 -7.39
N ALA A 132 32.48 -4.85 -6.36
CA ALA A 132 32.85 -4.71 -4.96
C ALA A 132 34.04 -5.61 -4.56
N LEU A 133 34.04 -6.86 -5.03
CA LEU A 133 35.12 -7.82 -4.79
C LEU A 133 36.42 -7.37 -5.47
N LEU A 134 36.36 -6.97 -6.75
CA LEU A 134 37.52 -6.51 -7.51
C LEU A 134 38.15 -5.26 -6.88
N ILE A 135 37.34 -4.28 -6.47
CA ILE A 135 37.87 -3.04 -5.90
C ILE A 135 38.36 -3.20 -4.46
N SER A 136 37.92 -4.24 -3.75
CA SER A 136 38.31 -4.48 -2.35
C SER A 136 39.83 -4.64 -2.16
N GLU A 137 40.53 -5.14 -3.18
CA GLU A 137 41.99 -5.26 -3.21
C GLU A 137 42.72 -3.90 -3.12
N LEU A 138 42.06 -2.81 -3.52
CA LEU A 138 42.61 -1.46 -3.43
C LEU A 138 42.26 -0.77 -2.10
N HIS A 139 41.60 -1.49 -1.19
CA HIS A 139 41.25 -1.05 0.16
C HIS A 139 40.54 0.32 0.20
N PRO A 140 39.37 0.48 -0.49
CA PRO A 140 38.55 1.67 -0.32
C PRO A 140 38.05 1.77 1.12
N ASN A 141 37.74 3.00 1.56
CA ASN A 141 37.24 3.23 2.91
C ASN A 141 35.75 2.92 3.04
N PHE A 142 35.00 3.08 1.94
CA PHE A 142 33.58 2.75 1.83
C PHE A 142 33.27 2.16 0.47
N ILE A 143 32.25 1.31 0.40
CA ILE A 143 31.64 0.85 -0.86
C ILE A 143 30.26 1.48 -0.96
N ALA A 144 29.91 2.03 -2.13
CA ALA A 144 28.60 2.63 -2.37
C ALA A 144 27.89 1.96 -3.55
N THR A 145 26.61 1.61 -3.39
CA THR A 145 25.82 0.91 -4.41
C THR A 145 25.29 1.85 -5.52
N THR A 146 25.91 3.01 -5.68
CA THR A 146 25.43 4.15 -6.46
C THR A 146 25.12 3.81 -7.92
N LEU A 147 25.86 2.89 -8.53
CA LEU A 147 25.76 2.54 -9.95
C LEU A 147 24.91 1.28 -10.20
N SER A 148 24.33 0.69 -9.15
CA SER A 148 23.43 -0.47 -9.30
C SER A 148 22.16 -0.06 -10.05
N GLY A 149 21.87 -0.71 -11.18
CA GLY A 149 20.76 -0.35 -12.06
C GLY A 149 21.07 0.75 -13.09
N TYR A 150 22.34 1.17 -13.20
CA TYR A 150 22.82 2.22 -14.11
C TYR A 150 23.97 1.78 -15.03
N THR A 151 24.45 0.54 -14.93
CA THR A 151 25.37 -0.07 -15.89
C THR A 151 24.62 -1.02 -16.82
N ASP A 152 25.29 -1.45 -17.90
CA ASP A 152 24.84 -2.40 -18.92
C ASP A 152 24.72 -3.85 -18.43
N TYR A 153 25.33 -4.18 -17.29
CA TYR A 153 25.24 -5.49 -16.64
C TYR A 153 24.44 -5.47 -15.32
N SER A 154 23.87 -4.33 -14.92
CA SER A 154 23.10 -4.21 -13.67
C SER A 154 21.72 -3.59 -13.83
N ASN A 155 21.32 -3.22 -15.04
CA ASN A 155 20.11 -2.50 -15.45
C ASN A 155 18.82 -3.15 -14.93
N ASP A 156 18.77 -4.48 -14.87
CA ASP A 156 17.63 -5.26 -14.38
C ASP A 156 17.59 -5.39 -12.84
N SER A 157 18.55 -4.79 -12.14
CA SER A 157 18.59 -4.82 -10.67
C SER A 157 17.38 -4.12 -10.05
N PRO A 158 16.87 -4.62 -8.91
CA PRO A 158 15.82 -3.95 -8.18
C PRO A 158 16.28 -2.57 -7.69
N LYS A 159 15.34 -1.62 -7.63
CA LYS A 159 15.60 -0.22 -7.26
C LYS A 159 14.76 0.15 -6.03
N PRO A 160 15.34 0.35 -4.83
CA PRO A 160 16.76 0.20 -4.47
C PRO A 160 17.20 -1.27 -4.36
N ASN A 161 18.50 -1.54 -4.53
CA ASN A 161 19.07 -2.89 -4.49
C ASN A 161 19.49 -3.31 -3.07
N ILE A 162 18.52 -3.65 -2.23
CA ILE A 162 18.76 -4.07 -0.84
C ILE A 162 19.46 -5.43 -0.75
N ALA A 163 19.27 -6.30 -1.75
CA ALA A 163 19.94 -7.59 -1.82
C ALA A 163 21.46 -7.43 -1.94
N LEU A 164 21.91 -6.53 -2.83
CA LEU A 164 23.33 -6.21 -3.01
C LEU A 164 23.98 -5.70 -1.72
N VAL A 165 23.31 -4.84 -0.95
CA VAL A 165 23.81 -4.38 0.36
C VAL A 165 24.09 -5.58 1.27
N ARG A 166 23.17 -6.54 1.33
CA ARG A 166 23.32 -7.75 2.16
C ARG A 166 24.44 -8.66 1.66
N GLU A 167 24.60 -8.77 0.35
CA GLU A 167 25.67 -9.57 -0.27
C GLU A 167 27.04 -8.98 0.01
N ILE A 168 27.22 -7.66 -0.14
CA ILE A 168 28.49 -6.99 0.19
C ILE A 168 28.80 -7.17 1.68
N HIS A 169 27.82 -6.96 2.56
CA HIS A 169 28.02 -7.08 4.01
C HIS A 169 28.45 -8.49 4.44
N ARG A 170 28.02 -9.54 3.71
CA ARG A 170 28.40 -10.93 3.99
C ARG A 170 29.80 -11.29 3.49
N ASN A 171 30.29 -10.61 2.46
CA ASN A 171 31.54 -10.98 1.78
C ASN A 171 32.71 -10.05 2.10
N LEU A 172 32.46 -8.82 2.57
CA LEU A 172 33.48 -7.79 2.77
C LEU A 172 33.27 -7.06 4.11
N ASP A 173 34.38 -6.82 4.83
CA ASP A 173 34.41 -6.03 6.08
C ASP A 173 34.50 -4.50 5.83
N ILE A 174 34.16 -4.04 4.63
CA ILE A 174 34.21 -2.62 4.25
C ILE A 174 32.83 -1.97 4.49
N PRO A 175 32.73 -0.84 5.22
CA PRO A 175 31.45 -0.17 5.47
C PRO A 175 30.71 0.25 4.19
N ILE A 176 29.40 0.01 4.16
CA ILE A 176 28.56 0.21 2.96
C ILE A 176 27.76 1.51 3.07
N ILE A 177 27.83 2.34 2.05
CA ILE A 177 26.95 3.50 1.83
C ILE A 177 25.89 3.08 0.82
N ALA A 178 24.69 2.74 1.30
CA ALA A 178 23.61 2.32 0.42
C ALA A 178 23.06 3.53 -0.36
N GLU A 179 23.12 3.48 -1.69
CA GLU A 179 22.68 4.56 -2.58
C GLU A 179 21.94 4.00 -3.80
N GLY A 180 21.09 4.83 -4.39
CA GLY A 180 20.34 4.53 -5.62
C GLY A 180 18.87 4.23 -5.34
N ASN A 181 17.97 5.13 -5.77
CA ASN A 181 16.52 4.95 -5.76
C ASN A 181 15.87 4.70 -4.38
N TYR A 182 16.46 5.20 -3.29
CA TYR A 182 15.80 5.29 -1.98
C TYR A 182 14.79 6.44 -1.99
N ILE A 183 13.50 6.10 -2.00
CA ILE A 183 12.38 7.01 -2.15
C ILE A 183 11.58 7.16 -0.85
N TYR A 184 11.40 6.05 -0.13
CA TYR A 184 10.58 6.01 1.08
C TYR A 184 11.44 5.69 2.32
N PRO A 185 11.11 6.25 3.51
CA PRO A 185 11.87 6.00 4.75
C PRO A 185 12.07 4.50 5.08
N GLU A 186 11.07 3.67 4.79
CA GLU A 186 11.08 2.22 5.06
C GLU A 186 12.19 1.52 4.26
N GLN A 187 12.52 2.01 3.06
CA GLN A 187 13.61 1.46 2.26
C GLN A 187 14.98 1.75 2.91
N ALA A 188 15.16 2.93 3.50
CA ALA A 188 16.38 3.27 4.22
C ALA A 188 16.55 2.41 5.49
N ILE A 189 15.46 2.17 6.23
CA ILE A 189 15.45 1.24 7.38
C ILE A 189 15.88 -0.16 6.92
N LYS A 190 15.29 -0.68 5.84
CA LYS A 190 15.63 -2.00 5.29
C LYS A 190 17.10 -2.10 4.87
N ALA A 191 17.69 -1.04 4.32
CA ALA A 191 19.11 -1.02 3.98
C ALA A 191 20.02 -1.06 5.22
N LEU A 192 19.71 -0.28 6.26
CA LEU A 192 20.44 -0.30 7.53
C LEU A 192 20.39 -1.68 8.19
N VAL A 193 19.20 -2.31 8.22
CA VAL A 193 19.02 -3.69 8.72
C VAL A 193 19.80 -4.70 7.88
N ALA A 194 19.92 -4.47 6.57
CA ALA A 194 20.69 -5.34 5.67
C ALA A 194 22.22 -5.22 5.83
N GLY A 195 22.72 -4.29 6.63
CA GLY A 195 24.15 -4.10 6.90
C GLY A 195 24.73 -2.77 6.40
N ALA A 196 23.92 -1.87 5.84
CA ALA A 196 24.40 -0.55 5.45
C ALA A 196 24.88 0.26 6.66
N PHE A 197 26.00 0.96 6.50
CA PHE A 197 26.51 1.92 7.47
C PHE A 197 25.73 3.24 7.41
N ALA A 198 25.45 3.73 6.19
CA ALA A 198 24.66 4.93 5.94
C ALA A 198 23.85 4.78 4.65
N VAL A 199 22.85 5.64 4.46
CA VAL A 199 22.00 5.64 3.25
C VAL A 199 22.03 7.02 2.60
N VAL A 200 22.28 7.09 1.29
CA VAL A 200 22.22 8.33 0.51
C VAL A 200 20.86 8.47 -0.15
N VAL A 201 20.18 9.58 0.12
CA VAL A 201 18.88 9.94 -0.47
C VAL A 201 19.03 11.20 -1.33
N GLY A 202 18.68 11.10 -2.61
CA GLY A 202 18.75 12.18 -3.59
C GLY A 202 17.38 12.62 -4.06
N GLY A 203 16.93 12.11 -5.22
CA GLY A 203 15.74 12.59 -5.94
C GLY A 203 14.46 12.70 -5.11
N ALA A 204 14.29 11.89 -4.06
CA ALA A 204 13.16 12.00 -3.15
C ALA A 204 13.13 13.31 -2.33
N ILE A 205 14.30 13.89 -2.03
CA ILE A 205 14.46 15.12 -1.23
C ILE A 205 14.83 16.30 -2.12
N THR A 206 15.80 16.12 -3.03
CA THR A 206 16.43 17.24 -3.74
C THR A 206 15.86 17.53 -5.13
N ARG A 207 14.85 16.77 -5.57
CA ARG A 207 14.21 16.94 -6.89
C ARG A 207 12.70 17.04 -6.73
N PRO A 208 12.17 18.20 -6.29
CA PRO A 208 10.74 18.39 -6.07
C PRO A 208 9.91 18.05 -7.32
N GLN A 209 10.42 18.25 -8.53
CA GLN A 209 9.75 17.87 -9.78
C GLN A 209 9.51 16.36 -9.91
N GLU A 210 10.45 15.51 -9.49
CA GLU A 210 10.27 14.04 -9.51
C GLU A 210 9.28 13.61 -8.43
N THR A 211 9.37 14.22 -7.24
CA THR A 211 8.41 14.01 -6.16
C THR A 211 7.00 14.43 -6.59
N THR A 212 6.81 15.62 -7.16
CA THR A 212 5.53 16.10 -7.70
C THR A 212 5.00 15.14 -8.76
N LYS A 213 5.83 14.71 -9.72
CA LYS A 213 5.41 13.77 -10.77
C LYS A 213 4.83 12.47 -10.18
N ARG A 214 5.46 11.91 -9.14
CA ARG A 214 4.95 10.72 -8.46
C ARG A 214 3.57 10.93 -7.85
N PHE A 215 3.32 12.09 -7.25
CA PHE A 215 1.98 12.43 -6.73
C PHE A 215 0.97 12.64 -7.87
N THR A 216 1.33 13.36 -8.93
CA THR A 216 0.43 13.61 -10.06
C THR A 216 0.07 12.32 -10.79
N ASP A 217 1.04 11.44 -11.04
CA ASP A 217 0.81 10.15 -11.69
C ASP A 217 -0.13 9.26 -10.85
N ALA A 218 0.00 9.29 -9.52
CA ALA A 218 -0.85 8.51 -8.62
C ALA A 218 -2.31 8.99 -8.55
N ILE A 219 -2.56 10.30 -8.74
CA ILE A 219 -3.90 10.88 -8.65
C ILE A 219 -4.58 11.04 -10.02
N LYS A 220 -3.87 10.80 -11.13
CA LYS A 220 -4.36 11.07 -12.49
C LYS A 220 -5.75 10.47 -12.76
N GLY A 221 -5.97 9.21 -12.37
CA GLY A 221 -7.27 8.52 -12.50
C GLY A 221 -8.37 8.98 -11.54
N PHE A 222 -8.09 9.92 -10.63
CA PHE A 222 -9.06 10.48 -9.69
C PHE A 222 -9.50 11.91 -10.06
N VAL A 223 -8.73 12.62 -10.89
CA VAL A 223 -8.89 14.05 -11.16
C VAL A 223 -9.28 14.34 -12.61
N GLU A 224 -8.99 13.42 -13.54
CA GLU A 224 -9.19 13.67 -14.98
C GLU A 224 -10.54 13.19 -15.55
N ASP A 225 -11.41 12.52 -14.77
CA ASP A 225 -12.67 11.98 -15.28
C ASP A 225 -13.90 12.59 -14.57
N ASP A 226 -14.67 13.40 -15.31
CA ASP A 226 -16.04 13.82 -14.94
C ASP A 226 -17.05 12.64 -14.97
N LYS A 227 -16.55 11.41 -15.16
CA LYS A 227 -17.38 10.21 -15.21
C LYS A 227 -18.06 10.00 -13.87
N LYS A 228 -19.36 9.78 -13.96
CA LYS A 228 -20.18 9.32 -12.86
C LYS A 228 -20.59 7.88 -13.08
N ALA A 229 -20.74 7.14 -12.00
CA ALA A 229 -21.39 5.84 -12.05
C ALA A 229 -22.44 5.70 -10.99
N MET A 230 -23.41 4.85 -11.32
CA MET A 230 -24.47 4.48 -10.42
C MET A 230 -24.14 3.14 -9.79
N GLY A 231 -24.33 3.05 -8.47
CA GLY A 231 -24.18 1.82 -7.71
C GLY A 231 -25.48 1.45 -7.03
N ILE A 232 -25.78 0.16 -7.00
CA ILE A 232 -27.02 -0.38 -6.44
C ILE A 232 -26.67 -1.50 -5.48
N ASP A 233 -27.29 -1.46 -4.30
CA ASP A 233 -27.23 -2.51 -3.30
C ASP A 233 -28.64 -3.09 -3.14
N LEU A 234 -28.81 -4.34 -3.59
CA LEU A 234 -30.06 -5.08 -3.39
C LEU A 234 -29.97 -5.93 -2.12
N GLY A 235 -30.42 -5.37 -1.00
CA GLY A 235 -30.60 -6.09 0.25
C GLY A 235 -31.97 -6.77 0.38
N GLY A 236 -32.10 -7.67 1.36
CA GLY A 236 -33.35 -8.40 1.64
C GLY A 236 -34.52 -7.55 2.17
N THR A 237 -34.24 -6.36 2.70
CA THR A 237 -35.24 -5.44 3.25
C THR A 237 -35.30 -4.13 2.48
N HIS A 238 -34.15 -3.59 2.10
CA HIS A 238 -34.05 -2.32 1.39
C HIS A 238 -33.15 -2.45 0.16
N THR A 239 -33.51 -1.74 -0.89
CA THR A 239 -32.68 -1.52 -2.07
C THR A 239 -32.17 -0.09 -2.02
N ARG A 240 -30.85 0.09 -1.99
CA ARG A 240 -30.19 1.40 -1.96
C ARG A 240 -29.55 1.67 -3.32
N GLY A 241 -29.61 2.91 -3.78
CA GLY A 241 -28.88 3.38 -4.95
C GLY A 241 -28.10 4.63 -4.64
N GLY A 242 -27.03 4.88 -5.38
CA GLY A 242 -26.34 6.16 -5.34
C GLY A 242 -25.49 6.42 -6.56
N ILE A 243 -25.16 7.69 -6.75
CA ILE A 243 -24.30 8.17 -7.82
C ILE A 243 -22.97 8.58 -7.20
N ILE A 244 -21.86 8.12 -7.76
CA ILE A 244 -20.52 8.56 -7.37
C ILE A 244 -19.82 9.26 -8.54
N ASP A 245 -18.83 10.10 -8.23
CA ASP A 245 -17.80 10.49 -9.21
C ASP A 245 -16.66 9.46 -9.29
N ALA A 246 -15.73 9.66 -10.22
CA ALA A 246 -14.54 8.82 -10.40
C ALA A 246 -13.63 8.73 -9.16
N SER A 247 -13.73 9.67 -8.21
CA SER A 247 -12.98 9.62 -6.96
C SER A 247 -13.63 8.71 -5.90
N GLY A 248 -14.82 8.17 -6.17
CA GLY A 248 -15.61 7.40 -5.22
C GLY A 248 -16.43 8.26 -4.26
N ARG A 249 -16.50 9.58 -4.49
CA ARG A 249 -17.33 10.47 -3.67
C ARG A 249 -18.80 10.29 -4.06
N LEU A 250 -19.63 10.02 -3.06
CA LEU A 250 -21.08 9.93 -3.20
C LEU A 250 -21.69 11.32 -3.44
N ILE A 251 -22.39 11.48 -4.55
CA ILE A 251 -23.09 12.70 -4.99
C ILE A 251 -24.56 12.63 -4.58
N GLU A 252 -25.22 11.50 -4.85
CA GLU A 252 -26.63 11.28 -4.55
C GLU A 252 -26.82 9.90 -3.92
N ASP A 253 -27.77 9.78 -3.00
CA ASP A 253 -28.21 8.50 -2.46
C ASP A 253 -29.72 8.43 -2.26
N MET A 254 -30.26 7.23 -2.44
CA MET A 254 -31.66 6.93 -2.17
C MET A 254 -31.84 5.50 -1.67
N MET A 255 -32.96 5.26 -1.00
CA MET A 255 -33.34 3.94 -0.50
C MET A 255 -34.83 3.72 -0.72
N ILE A 256 -35.20 2.50 -1.10
CA ILE A 256 -36.58 2.03 -1.15
C ILE A 256 -36.72 0.69 -0.44
N GLU A 257 -37.93 0.32 -0.03
CA GLU A 257 -38.22 -1.05 0.42
C GLU A 257 -38.04 -2.04 -0.74
N THR A 258 -37.36 -3.16 -0.46
CA THR A 258 -37.18 -4.24 -1.44
C THR A 258 -38.48 -5.01 -1.60
N ASN A 259 -38.99 -5.09 -2.82
CA ASN A 259 -40.02 -6.06 -3.15
C ASN A 259 -39.37 -7.45 -3.28
N THR A 260 -39.49 -8.27 -2.23
CA THR A 260 -38.91 -9.63 -2.18
C THR A 260 -39.50 -10.61 -3.19
N HIS A 261 -40.69 -10.32 -3.73
CA HIS A 261 -41.34 -11.13 -4.77
C HIS A 261 -40.88 -10.74 -6.19
N SER A 262 -40.40 -9.51 -6.35
CA SER A 262 -39.86 -8.97 -7.61
C SER A 262 -38.59 -8.13 -7.35
N PRO A 263 -37.47 -8.73 -6.91
CA PRO A 263 -36.29 -7.96 -6.50
C PRO A 263 -35.69 -7.14 -7.65
N LEU A 264 -35.71 -7.69 -8.87
CA LEU A 264 -35.26 -7.00 -10.08
C LEU A 264 -36.05 -5.71 -10.36
N GLU A 265 -37.35 -5.67 -10.06
CA GLU A 265 -38.15 -4.46 -10.22
C GLU A 265 -37.73 -3.38 -9.21
N SER A 266 -37.24 -3.77 -8.03
CA SER A 266 -36.68 -2.82 -7.06
C SER A 266 -35.38 -2.20 -7.61
N VAL A 267 -34.50 -3.01 -8.21
CA VAL A 267 -33.29 -2.54 -8.90
C VAL A 267 -33.65 -1.56 -10.02
N LYS A 268 -34.57 -1.93 -10.92
CA LYS A 268 -35.02 -1.07 -12.03
C LYS A 268 -35.60 0.24 -11.52
N ARG A 269 -36.45 0.22 -10.49
CA ARG A 269 -37.05 1.43 -9.91
C ARG A 269 -36.02 2.40 -9.34
N VAL A 270 -34.93 1.89 -8.77
CA VAL A 270 -33.83 2.73 -8.29
C VAL A 270 -33.05 3.32 -9.46
N ILE A 271 -32.74 2.51 -10.49
CA ILE A 271 -32.08 3.02 -11.72
C ILE A 271 -32.92 4.10 -12.37
N ASP A 272 -34.18 3.83 -12.64
CA ASP A 272 -35.08 4.75 -13.34
C ASP A 272 -35.23 6.12 -12.64
N ARG A 273 -34.96 6.19 -11.34
CA ARG A 273 -35.04 7.43 -10.55
C ARG A 273 -33.73 8.23 -10.51
N LEU A 274 -32.58 7.54 -10.57
CA LEU A 274 -31.26 8.18 -10.47
C LEU A 274 -30.56 8.32 -11.83
N PHE A 275 -31.00 7.58 -12.85
CA PHE A 275 -30.32 7.54 -14.13
C PHE A 275 -30.44 8.86 -14.88
N SER A 276 -29.30 9.32 -15.41
CA SER A 276 -29.15 10.51 -16.24
C SER A 276 -28.07 10.29 -17.30
N ASP A 277 -28.05 11.13 -18.34
CA ASP A 277 -27.17 10.95 -19.51
C ASP A 277 -25.66 11.08 -19.19
N ASP A 278 -25.31 11.63 -18.03
CA ASP A 278 -23.93 11.74 -17.54
C ASP A 278 -23.44 10.50 -16.76
N ILE A 279 -24.31 9.51 -16.54
CA ILE A 279 -23.94 8.22 -15.94
C ILE A 279 -23.21 7.36 -16.98
N SER A 280 -21.94 7.07 -16.70
CA SER A 280 -21.04 6.32 -17.57
C SER A 280 -21.08 4.81 -17.34
N ALA A 281 -21.52 4.34 -16.17
CA ALA A 281 -21.61 2.92 -15.86
C ALA A 281 -22.62 2.63 -14.73
N ILE A 282 -23.16 1.41 -14.70
CA ILE A 282 -24.02 0.90 -13.62
C ILE A 282 -23.38 -0.33 -12.97
N GLY A 283 -23.21 -0.28 -11.65
CA GLY A 283 -22.81 -1.41 -10.83
C GLY A 283 -23.94 -1.91 -9.95
N VAL A 284 -24.10 -3.23 -9.85
CA VAL A 284 -25.09 -3.88 -8.98
C VAL A 284 -24.39 -4.84 -8.01
N GLY A 285 -24.38 -4.48 -6.73
CA GLY A 285 -24.12 -5.40 -5.62
C GLY A 285 -25.38 -6.22 -5.34
N ALA A 286 -25.35 -7.48 -5.75
CA ALA A 286 -26.46 -8.40 -5.62
C ALA A 286 -26.27 -9.31 -4.39
N ALA A 287 -27.34 -9.45 -3.60
CA ALA A 287 -27.38 -10.44 -2.54
C ALA A 287 -27.29 -11.87 -3.12
N GLY A 288 -26.30 -12.62 -2.65
CA GLY A 288 -26.05 -14.01 -3.05
C GLY A 288 -24.83 -14.18 -3.95
N ARG A 289 -24.70 -15.38 -4.50
CA ARG A 289 -23.59 -15.77 -5.37
C ARG A 289 -23.85 -15.32 -6.80
N VAL A 290 -22.87 -14.65 -7.39
CA VAL A 290 -22.96 -14.09 -8.74
C VAL A 290 -21.87 -14.70 -9.63
N ASP A 291 -22.24 -15.08 -10.85
CA ASP A 291 -21.27 -15.24 -11.93
C ASP A 291 -20.95 -13.86 -12.50
N PHE A 292 -19.80 -13.33 -12.12
CA PHE A 292 -19.34 -11.99 -12.49
C PHE A 292 -19.30 -11.78 -14.01
N THR A 293 -18.97 -12.83 -14.79
CA THR A 293 -18.81 -12.70 -16.25
C THR A 293 -20.15 -12.42 -16.92
N SER A 294 -21.17 -13.25 -16.61
CA SER A 294 -22.52 -13.14 -17.17
C SER A 294 -23.42 -12.18 -16.39
N GLY A 295 -23.03 -11.75 -15.19
CA GLY A 295 -23.88 -11.00 -14.25
C GLY A 295 -25.12 -11.78 -13.82
N LYS A 296 -25.05 -13.12 -13.80
CA LYS A 296 -26.14 -14.00 -13.40
C LYS A 296 -26.05 -14.33 -11.91
N VAL A 297 -27.17 -14.21 -11.21
CA VAL A 297 -27.29 -14.71 -9.82
C VAL A 297 -27.37 -16.23 -9.84
N LEU A 298 -26.33 -16.89 -9.36
CA LEU A 298 -26.23 -18.35 -9.32
C LEU A 298 -27.06 -18.95 -8.19
N TYR A 299 -27.04 -18.30 -7.03
CA TYR A 299 -27.74 -18.76 -5.84
C TYR A 299 -28.02 -17.59 -4.91
N ALA A 300 -29.22 -17.56 -4.33
CA ALA A 300 -29.59 -16.57 -3.34
C ALA A 300 -30.43 -17.20 -2.22
N THR A 301 -30.60 -16.47 -1.13
CA THR A 301 -31.45 -16.90 -0.02
C THR A 301 -32.90 -17.06 -0.48
N LYS A 302 -33.65 -17.97 0.16
CA LYS A 302 -35.07 -18.18 -0.14
C LYS A 302 -35.95 -16.94 0.14
N ASN A 303 -35.42 -15.92 0.81
CA ASN A 303 -36.15 -14.69 1.10
C ASN A 303 -36.29 -13.77 -0.12
N LEU A 304 -35.51 -13.99 -1.19
CA LEU A 304 -35.64 -13.28 -2.46
C LEU A 304 -36.21 -14.23 -3.52
N HIS A 305 -37.51 -14.17 -3.74
CA HIS A 305 -38.21 -15.07 -4.64
C HIS A 305 -37.80 -14.81 -6.09
N ASN A 306 -37.65 -15.88 -6.87
CA ASN A 306 -37.25 -15.83 -8.29
C ASN A 306 -35.94 -15.09 -8.57
N TRP A 307 -35.08 -14.89 -7.57
CA TRP A 307 -33.81 -14.17 -7.73
C TRP A 307 -32.69 -15.07 -8.28
N SER A 308 -32.66 -16.34 -7.89
CA SER A 308 -31.72 -17.30 -8.45
C SER A 308 -32.02 -17.57 -9.92
N GLY A 309 -31.00 -17.44 -10.77
CA GLY A 309 -31.12 -17.62 -12.21
C GLY A 309 -31.25 -16.31 -13.01
N VAL A 310 -31.53 -15.18 -12.34
CA VAL A 310 -31.72 -13.88 -13.00
C VAL A 310 -30.40 -13.41 -13.61
N LYS A 311 -30.44 -13.05 -14.90
CA LYS A 311 -29.32 -12.47 -15.65
C LYS A 311 -29.42 -10.95 -15.63
N ILE A 312 -28.98 -10.33 -14.53
CA ILE A 312 -29.18 -8.90 -14.28
C ILE A 312 -28.51 -8.06 -15.36
N LYS A 313 -27.27 -8.41 -15.73
CA LYS A 313 -26.50 -7.71 -16.75
C LYS A 313 -27.20 -7.69 -18.10
N ASP A 314 -27.69 -8.85 -18.57
CA ASP A 314 -28.42 -8.96 -19.84
C ASP A 314 -29.70 -8.11 -19.81
N ILE A 315 -30.51 -8.25 -18.76
CA ILE A 315 -31.82 -7.57 -18.65
C ILE A 315 -31.66 -6.04 -18.56
N LEU A 316 -30.67 -5.56 -17.82
CA LEU A 316 -30.42 -4.12 -17.76
C LEU A 316 -29.75 -3.62 -19.06
N GLY A 317 -28.93 -4.44 -19.71
CA GLY A 317 -28.25 -4.11 -20.97
C GLY A 317 -29.19 -3.94 -22.16
N GLU A 318 -30.38 -4.57 -22.13
CA GLU A 318 -31.44 -4.33 -23.11
C GLU A 318 -31.96 -2.88 -23.08
N ARG A 319 -31.86 -2.21 -21.93
CA ARG A 319 -32.38 -0.85 -21.71
C ARG A 319 -31.29 0.22 -21.68
N TYR A 320 -30.12 -0.10 -21.12
CA TYR A 320 -29.05 0.85 -20.87
C TYR A 320 -27.83 0.51 -21.75
N SER A 321 -27.46 1.41 -22.66
CA SER A 321 -26.34 1.22 -23.60
C SER A 321 -24.97 1.59 -23.00
N ILE A 322 -24.80 1.39 -21.70
CA ILE A 322 -23.57 1.68 -20.95
C ILE A 322 -23.07 0.41 -20.25
N PRO A 323 -21.80 0.35 -19.82
CA PRO A 323 -21.27 -0.77 -19.05
C PRO A 323 -22.12 -1.11 -17.82
N ILE A 324 -22.42 -2.40 -17.67
CA ILE A 324 -23.14 -2.95 -16.52
C ILE A 324 -22.31 -4.06 -15.88
N VAL A 325 -22.01 -3.88 -14.61
CA VAL A 325 -21.30 -4.85 -13.77
C VAL A 325 -22.21 -5.32 -12.66
N VAL A 326 -22.15 -6.62 -12.39
CA VAL A 326 -22.92 -7.25 -11.33
C VAL A 326 -21.96 -8.12 -10.54
N ASP A 327 -21.89 -7.89 -9.24
CA ASP A 327 -21.09 -8.68 -8.31
C ASP A 327 -21.89 -8.98 -7.05
N ASN A 328 -21.32 -9.82 -6.18
CA ASN A 328 -21.79 -9.99 -4.82
C ASN A 328 -21.66 -8.66 -4.04
N ASP A 329 -22.64 -8.37 -3.19
CA ASP A 329 -22.68 -7.21 -2.31
C ASP A 329 -21.42 -7.02 -1.44
N VAL A 330 -20.91 -8.09 -0.84
CA VAL A 330 -19.72 -8.04 0.01
C VAL A 330 -18.43 -7.86 -0.82
N ASN A 331 -18.38 -8.42 -2.03
CA ASN A 331 -17.29 -8.16 -2.97
C ASN A 331 -17.24 -6.66 -3.34
N ALA A 332 -18.38 -6.07 -3.66
CA ALA A 332 -18.50 -4.64 -3.93
C ALA A 332 -18.02 -3.81 -2.72
N ALA A 333 -18.51 -4.12 -1.52
CA ALA A 333 -18.06 -3.44 -0.30
C ALA A 333 -16.53 -3.56 -0.07
N ALA A 334 -15.94 -4.72 -0.38
CA ALA A 334 -14.49 -4.92 -0.32
C ALA A 334 -13.75 -4.06 -1.34
N TYR A 335 -14.29 -3.92 -2.56
CA TYR A 335 -13.72 -3.05 -3.59
C TYR A 335 -13.74 -1.58 -3.19
N ALA A 336 -14.83 -1.09 -2.60
CA ALA A 336 -14.91 0.27 -2.05
C ALA A 336 -13.78 0.51 -1.02
N GLN A 337 -13.62 -0.43 -0.09
CA GLN A 337 -12.59 -0.34 0.94
C GLN A 337 -11.18 -0.38 0.37
N TRP A 338 -10.92 -1.24 -0.62
CA TRP A 338 -9.63 -1.30 -1.27
C TRP A 338 -9.34 -0.04 -2.08
N PHE A 339 -10.33 0.55 -2.74
CA PHE A 339 -10.11 1.69 -3.63
C PHE A 339 -9.47 2.88 -2.89
N VAL A 340 -9.87 3.13 -1.64
CA VAL A 340 -9.25 4.18 -0.80
C VAL A 340 -7.91 3.78 -0.19
N GLU A 341 -7.58 2.49 -0.18
CA GLU A 341 -6.33 1.93 0.34
C GLU A 341 -5.35 1.50 -0.76
N LYS A 342 -5.71 1.60 -2.05
CA LYS A 342 -4.97 1.00 -3.18
C LYS A 342 -3.53 1.49 -3.34
N GLY A 343 -3.20 2.65 -2.76
CA GLY A 343 -1.83 3.18 -2.69
C GLY A 343 -1.00 2.70 -1.49
N ARG A 344 -1.62 2.00 -0.54
CA ARG A 344 -1.01 1.54 0.72
C ARG A 344 -0.96 0.02 0.83
N PHE A 345 -2.04 -0.66 0.45
CA PHE A 345 -2.19 -2.11 0.59
C PHE A 345 -2.66 -2.76 -0.71
N LYS A 346 -2.09 -3.93 -1.01
CA LYS A 346 -2.46 -4.78 -2.15
C LYS A 346 -3.27 -6.00 -1.72
N ASN A 347 -3.08 -6.47 -0.49
CA ASN A 347 -3.74 -7.65 0.06
C ASN A 347 -4.62 -7.24 1.24
N ILE A 348 -5.92 -7.09 1.01
CA ILE A 348 -6.86 -6.77 2.10
C ILE A 348 -8.01 -7.75 2.14
N PHE A 349 -8.56 -7.93 3.34
CA PHE A 349 -9.77 -8.70 3.55
C PHE A 349 -10.86 -7.79 4.15
N TYR A 350 -12.06 -7.82 3.58
CA TYR A 350 -13.23 -7.13 4.11
C TYR A 350 -14.17 -8.15 4.76
N VAL A 351 -14.56 -7.91 6.00
CA VAL A 351 -15.47 -8.75 6.79
C VAL A 351 -16.76 -7.95 7.04
N ALA A 352 -17.85 -8.37 6.40
CA ALA A 352 -19.16 -7.78 6.55
C ALA A 352 -19.94 -8.50 7.65
N ILE A 353 -20.12 -7.86 8.81
CA ILE A 353 -20.97 -8.36 9.89
C ILE A 353 -22.32 -7.64 9.76
N GLY A 354 -23.31 -8.29 9.15
CA GLY A 354 -24.65 -7.76 8.95
C GLY A 354 -25.71 -8.62 9.62
N THR A 355 -26.83 -8.87 8.94
CA THR A 355 -27.76 -9.95 9.32
C THR A 355 -27.05 -11.31 9.34
N GLY A 356 -26.06 -11.50 8.48
CA GLY A 356 -25.17 -12.66 8.40
C GLY A 356 -23.70 -12.29 8.57
N LEU A 357 -22.82 -13.16 8.07
CA LEU A 357 -21.38 -12.93 8.01
C LEU A 357 -20.85 -13.23 6.61
N GLY A 358 -20.35 -12.21 5.93
CA GLY A 358 -19.74 -12.34 4.61
C GLY A 358 -18.31 -11.82 4.57
N GLY A 359 -17.57 -12.21 3.53
CA GLY A 359 -16.22 -11.76 3.30
C GLY A 359 -15.96 -11.45 1.83
N GLY A 360 -15.11 -10.45 1.58
CA GLY A 360 -14.56 -10.14 0.26
C GLY A 360 -13.06 -9.96 0.39
N MET A 361 -12.29 -10.42 -0.60
CA MET A 361 -10.83 -10.39 -0.50
C MET A 361 -10.19 -9.81 -1.77
N ILE A 362 -9.19 -8.97 -1.55
CA ILE A 362 -8.40 -8.35 -2.58
C ILE A 362 -7.00 -8.92 -2.45
N LEU A 363 -6.49 -9.54 -3.50
CA LEU A 363 -5.16 -10.14 -3.55
C LEU A 363 -4.39 -9.52 -4.72
N ASN A 364 -3.17 -9.06 -4.46
CA ASN A 364 -2.31 -8.38 -5.43
C ASN A 364 -3.01 -7.18 -6.10
N GLY A 365 -3.84 -6.45 -5.34
CA GLY A 365 -4.61 -5.30 -5.84
C GLY A 365 -5.78 -5.68 -6.75
N ARG A 366 -6.24 -6.93 -6.72
CA ARG A 366 -7.37 -7.42 -7.53
C ARG A 366 -8.38 -8.15 -6.67
N LEU A 367 -9.68 -7.89 -6.91
CA LEU A 367 -10.76 -8.61 -6.23
C LEU A 367 -10.75 -10.09 -6.63
N TYR A 368 -10.63 -10.96 -5.63
CA TYR A 368 -10.57 -12.40 -5.83
C TYR A 368 -11.92 -13.04 -5.55
N ARG A 369 -12.57 -13.54 -6.60
CA ARG A 369 -13.92 -14.14 -6.57
C ARG A 369 -13.90 -15.68 -6.50
N GLY A 370 -12.74 -16.27 -6.80
CA GLY A 370 -12.58 -17.71 -7.00
C GLY A 370 -13.31 -18.24 -8.25
N LYS A 371 -13.18 -19.54 -8.52
CA LYS A 371 -13.70 -20.17 -9.75
C LYS A 371 -15.21 -20.06 -9.94
N TYR A 372 -15.98 -20.08 -8.85
CA TYR A 372 -17.45 -20.14 -8.88
C TYR A 372 -18.12 -18.98 -8.13
N GLY A 373 -17.41 -17.88 -7.89
CA GLY A 373 -17.91 -16.75 -7.09
C GLY A 373 -18.14 -17.13 -5.62
N ASN A 374 -17.31 -18.01 -5.06
CA ASN A 374 -17.44 -18.57 -3.70
C ASN A 374 -16.35 -18.08 -2.73
N ALA A 375 -15.35 -17.35 -3.24
CA ALA A 375 -14.30 -16.83 -2.39
C ALA A 375 -14.92 -15.87 -1.37
N GLY A 376 -14.50 -15.97 -0.10
CA GLY A 376 -15.01 -15.07 0.96
C GLY A 376 -16.25 -15.55 1.72
N GLU A 377 -16.74 -16.77 1.48
CA GLU A 377 -17.84 -17.41 2.25
C GLU A 377 -17.43 -17.83 3.68
N ILE A 378 -16.77 -16.93 4.41
CA ILE A 378 -16.19 -17.13 5.75
C ILE A 378 -17.26 -17.41 6.82
N GLY A 379 -18.50 -16.95 6.59
CA GLY A 379 -19.64 -17.20 7.48
C GLY A 379 -19.91 -18.69 7.71
N HIS A 380 -19.52 -19.54 6.77
CA HIS A 380 -19.79 -20.97 6.79
C HIS A 380 -18.60 -21.84 7.22
N ILE A 381 -17.50 -21.23 7.66
CA ILE A 381 -16.41 -21.91 8.36
C ILE A 381 -16.98 -22.52 9.65
N VAL A 382 -16.76 -23.82 9.86
CA VAL A 382 -17.24 -24.52 11.05
C VAL A 382 -16.23 -24.34 12.17
N ILE A 383 -16.70 -23.83 13.31
CA ILE A 383 -15.88 -23.57 14.48
C ILE A 383 -16.06 -24.73 15.48
N PRO A 384 -14.97 -25.34 15.98
CA PRO A 384 -15.04 -26.40 16.99
C PRO A 384 -15.85 -25.98 18.22
N GLY A 385 -16.69 -26.90 18.73
CA GLY A 385 -17.52 -26.67 19.92
C GLY A 385 -18.80 -25.85 19.68
N ASN A 386 -18.97 -25.23 18.52
CA ASN A 386 -20.22 -24.55 18.18
C ASN A 386 -21.26 -25.57 17.65
N SER A 387 -22.39 -25.70 18.35
CA SER A 387 -23.47 -26.63 18.00
C SER A 387 -24.69 -25.99 17.33
N ARG A 388 -24.65 -24.66 17.12
CA ARG A 388 -25.77 -23.89 16.53
C ARG A 388 -26.05 -24.34 15.10
N GLN A 389 -27.34 -24.40 14.76
CA GLN A 389 -27.78 -24.72 13.41
C GLN A 389 -27.69 -23.47 12.51
N CYS A 390 -27.06 -23.61 11.36
CA CYS A 390 -26.94 -22.54 10.36
C CYS A 390 -28.01 -22.70 9.27
N THR A 391 -28.42 -21.58 8.66
CA THR A 391 -29.36 -21.58 7.53
C THR A 391 -28.81 -22.25 6.28
N CYS A 392 -27.50 -22.44 6.17
CA CYS A 392 -26.88 -23.22 5.09
C CYS A 392 -27.03 -24.74 5.26
N GLY A 393 -27.62 -25.21 6.37
CA GLY A 393 -27.84 -26.63 6.67
C GLY A 393 -26.77 -27.29 7.54
N LYS A 394 -25.60 -26.65 7.69
CA LYS A 394 -24.52 -27.13 8.57
C LYS A 394 -24.80 -26.80 10.05
N ARG A 395 -24.02 -27.40 10.94
CA ARG A 395 -23.90 -27.01 12.36
C ARG A 395 -22.53 -26.42 12.63
N GLY A 396 -22.49 -25.40 13.49
CA GLY A 396 -21.25 -24.81 13.97
C GLY A 396 -20.64 -23.70 13.11
N CYS A 397 -21.36 -23.19 12.12
CA CYS A 397 -20.86 -22.10 11.27
C CYS A 397 -20.58 -20.81 12.06
N LEU A 398 -19.49 -20.13 11.74
CA LEU A 398 -19.05 -18.88 12.36
C LEU A 398 -20.14 -17.79 12.34
N GLU A 399 -20.92 -17.67 11.26
CA GLU A 399 -22.06 -16.74 11.15
C GLU A 399 -23.03 -16.85 12.35
N THR A 400 -23.22 -18.05 12.90
CA THR A 400 -24.17 -18.28 13.99
C THR A 400 -23.74 -17.69 15.33
N VAL A 401 -22.49 -17.24 15.43
CA VAL A 401 -21.88 -16.63 16.64
C VAL A 401 -21.22 -15.27 16.37
N LEU A 402 -21.15 -14.85 15.11
CA LEU A 402 -20.57 -13.57 14.68
C LEU A 402 -21.48 -12.93 13.60
N SER A 403 -22.68 -12.51 14.01
CA SER A 403 -23.65 -11.81 13.14
C SER A 403 -24.66 -11.00 13.97
N GLY A 404 -25.43 -10.13 13.32
CA GLY A 404 -26.55 -9.44 13.95
C GLY A 404 -27.66 -10.37 14.43
N ARG A 405 -27.91 -11.48 13.71
CA ARG A 405 -28.84 -12.54 14.16
C ARG A 405 -28.39 -13.17 15.48
N PHE A 406 -27.08 -13.33 15.68
CA PHE A 406 -26.55 -13.79 16.95
C PHE A 406 -26.79 -12.79 18.07
N ILE A 407 -26.52 -11.49 17.84
CA ILE A 407 -26.79 -10.44 18.82
C ILE A 407 -28.26 -10.45 19.23
N GLN A 408 -29.16 -10.39 18.23
CA GLN A 408 -30.60 -10.39 18.46
C GLN A 408 -31.02 -11.61 19.29
N SER A 409 -30.63 -12.82 18.87
CA SER A 409 -31.04 -14.06 19.55
C SER A 409 -30.55 -14.13 21.00
N GLU A 410 -29.31 -13.73 21.28
CA GLU A 410 -28.79 -13.74 22.65
C GLU A 410 -29.43 -12.65 23.50
N TYR A 411 -29.63 -11.47 22.92
CA TYR A 411 -30.28 -10.36 23.60
C TYR A 411 -31.71 -10.73 24.00
N GLU A 412 -32.45 -11.37 23.11
CA GLU A 412 -33.85 -11.71 23.36
C GLU A 412 -34.02 -12.71 24.49
N LYS A 413 -33.11 -13.68 24.59
CA LYS A 413 -33.07 -14.62 25.73
C LYS A 413 -32.86 -13.93 27.07
N ARG A 414 -32.22 -12.76 27.09
CA ARG A 414 -31.87 -12.03 28.32
C ARG A 414 -32.86 -10.93 28.67
N PHE A 415 -33.28 -10.15 27.69
CA PHE A 415 -34.01 -8.89 27.90
C PHE A 415 -35.40 -8.86 27.24
N GLY A 416 -35.82 -9.90 26.51
CA GLY A 416 -37.08 -9.89 25.78
C GLY A 416 -36.93 -9.21 24.41
N ASN A 417 -37.85 -8.34 23.99
CA ASN A 417 -37.84 -7.83 22.62
C ASN A 417 -36.53 -7.09 22.25
N PHE A 418 -35.95 -7.42 21.09
CA PHE A 418 -34.75 -6.74 20.59
C PHE A 418 -35.10 -5.42 19.90
N SER A 419 -34.33 -4.39 20.23
CA SER A 419 -34.24 -3.14 19.48
C SER A 419 -32.79 -2.71 19.43
N TRP A 420 -32.32 -2.31 18.25
CA TRP A 420 -30.98 -1.74 18.08
C TRP A 420 -30.75 -0.54 18.99
N GLN A 421 -31.78 0.30 19.18
CA GLN A 421 -31.67 1.47 20.04
C GLN A 421 -31.45 1.08 21.51
N ASP A 422 -32.18 0.09 22.03
CA ASP A 422 -32.00 -0.37 23.42
C ASP A 422 -30.65 -1.10 23.60
N PHE A 423 -30.25 -1.91 22.61
CA PHE A 423 -28.93 -2.55 22.60
C PHE A 423 -27.81 -1.52 22.70
N LEU A 424 -27.82 -0.49 21.86
CA LEU A 424 -26.80 0.56 21.85
C LEU A 424 -26.83 1.42 23.13
N ASN A 425 -28.02 1.71 23.67
CA ASN A 425 -28.14 2.37 24.98
C ASN A 425 -27.46 1.56 26.09
N ARG A 426 -27.59 0.23 26.05
CA ARG A 426 -26.91 -0.67 27.00
C ARG A 426 -25.41 -0.77 26.78
N VAL A 427 -24.95 -0.69 25.53
CA VAL A 427 -23.51 -0.53 25.23
C VAL A 427 -22.98 0.75 25.86
N ASN A 428 -23.65 1.88 25.63
CA ASN A 428 -23.23 3.20 26.12
C ASN A 428 -23.30 3.33 27.65
N SER A 429 -24.21 2.61 28.30
CA SER A 429 -24.30 2.54 29.76
C SER A 429 -23.39 1.46 30.39
N ASN A 430 -22.46 0.89 29.62
CA ASN A 430 -21.52 -0.14 30.06
C ASN A 430 -22.19 -1.35 30.72
N ASN A 431 -23.34 -1.79 30.18
CA ASN A 431 -24.02 -2.98 30.68
C ASN A 431 -23.12 -4.22 30.54
N SER A 432 -22.75 -4.83 31.67
CA SER A 432 -21.75 -5.92 31.72
C SER A 432 -22.12 -7.13 30.88
N TRP A 433 -23.40 -7.47 30.78
CA TRP A 433 -23.85 -8.59 29.97
C TRP A 433 -23.71 -8.30 28.47
N VAL A 434 -24.11 -7.10 28.02
CA VAL A 434 -23.97 -6.69 26.62
C VAL A 434 -22.51 -6.57 26.22
N LEU A 435 -21.67 -6.00 27.08
CA LEU A 435 -20.22 -5.96 26.85
C LEU A 435 -19.62 -7.37 26.78
N GLY A 436 -20.09 -8.30 27.62
CA GLY A 436 -19.68 -9.70 27.57
C GLY A 436 -20.13 -10.43 26.29
N LEU A 437 -21.25 -10.02 25.68
CA LEU A 437 -21.66 -10.51 24.36
C LEU A 437 -20.72 -9.98 23.26
N ILE A 438 -20.35 -8.70 23.32
CA ILE A 438 -19.37 -8.09 22.41
C ILE A 438 -17.99 -8.73 22.57
N ASP A 439 -17.56 -9.05 23.81
CA ASP A 439 -16.31 -9.77 24.08
C ASP A 439 -16.29 -11.15 23.41
N LYS A 440 -17.42 -11.88 23.44
CA LYS A 440 -17.54 -13.17 22.72
C LYS A 440 -17.43 -13.00 21.21
N MET A 441 -18.08 -11.98 20.64
CA MET A 441 -17.96 -11.68 19.21
C MET A 441 -16.52 -11.32 18.84
N ALA A 442 -15.85 -10.50 19.64
CA ALA A 442 -14.46 -10.12 19.43
C ALA A 442 -13.50 -11.32 19.48
N MET A 443 -13.75 -12.29 20.36
CA MET A 443 -13.00 -13.55 20.38
C MET A 443 -13.15 -14.33 19.07
N TYR A 444 -14.36 -14.51 18.57
CA TYR A 444 -14.59 -15.20 17.30
C TYR A 444 -14.03 -14.44 16.09
N ALA A 445 -14.10 -13.11 16.12
CA ALA A 445 -13.47 -12.26 15.11
C ALA A 445 -11.94 -12.38 15.14
N ALA A 446 -11.33 -12.51 16.33
CA ALA A 446 -9.89 -12.72 16.47
C ALA A 446 -9.46 -14.07 15.89
N TRP A 447 -10.22 -15.15 16.14
CA TRP A 447 -10.00 -16.44 15.49
C TRP A 447 -10.11 -16.37 13.97
N LEU A 448 -11.10 -15.65 13.47
CA LEU A 448 -11.25 -15.44 12.03
C LEU A 448 -10.03 -14.70 11.46
N VAL A 449 -9.60 -13.61 12.09
CA VAL A 449 -8.42 -12.85 11.63
C VAL A 449 -7.17 -13.72 11.64
N ASP A 450 -6.93 -14.52 12.69
CA ASP A 450 -5.82 -15.47 12.75
C ASP A 450 -5.86 -16.48 11.57
N ILE A 451 -7.03 -17.04 11.27
CA ILE A 451 -7.21 -17.92 10.11
C ILE A 451 -6.89 -17.18 8.80
N LEU A 452 -7.40 -15.96 8.63
CA LEU A 452 -7.22 -15.17 7.41
C LEU A 452 -5.75 -14.80 7.19
N VAL A 453 -5.08 -14.28 8.23
CA VAL A 453 -3.66 -13.93 8.20
C VAL A 453 -2.83 -15.15 7.81
N ASN A 454 -2.98 -16.27 8.52
CA ASN A 454 -2.19 -17.47 8.25
C ASN A 454 -2.49 -18.13 6.90
N PHE A 455 -3.72 -18.02 6.40
CA PHE A 455 -4.13 -18.66 5.15
C PHE A 455 -3.81 -17.81 3.91
N THR A 456 -3.86 -16.48 4.03
CA THR A 456 -3.81 -15.56 2.87
C THR A 456 -2.68 -14.55 2.90
N ASP A 457 -1.94 -14.42 4.00
CA ASP A 457 -0.89 -13.40 4.18
C ASP A 457 -1.40 -11.98 3.87
N ILE A 458 -2.60 -11.66 4.38
CA ILE A 458 -3.22 -10.35 4.19
C ILE A 458 -2.47 -9.26 4.98
N GLU A 459 -2.45 -8.05 4.42
CA GLU A 459 -1.85 -6.89 5.08
C GLU A 459 -2.82 -6.26 6.08
N ARG A 460 -4.13 -6.36 5.81
CA ARG A 460 -5.16 -5.74 6.64
C ARG A 460 -6.54 -6.40 6.52
N VAL A 461 -7.25 -6.46 7.65
CA VAL A 461 -8.65 -6.88 7.73
C VAL A 461 -9.53 -5.70 8.14
N TYR A 462 -10.53 -5.38 7.33
CA TYR A 462 -11.54 -4.36 7.61
C TYR A 462 -12.84 -4.99 8.06
N PHE A 463 -13.43 -4.47 9.13
CA PHE A 463 -14.74 -4.88 9.63
C PHE A 463 -15.79 -3.82 9.33
N GLY A 464 -16.86 -4.22 8.64
CA GLY A 464 -18.00 -3.35 8.31
C GLY A 464 -19.34 -3.91 8.78
N GLY A 465 -20.39 -3.11 8.60
CA GLY A 465 -21.77 -3.48 8.96
C GLY A 465 -22.12 -3.10 10.40
N ILE A 466 -22.90 -3.94 11.08
CA ILE A 466 -23.49 -3.60 12.38
C ILE A 466 -22.47 -3.27 13.48
N VAL A 467 -21.24 -3.75 13.36
CA VAL A 467 -20.16 -3.47 14.33
C VAL A 467 -19.68 -2.02 14.28
N GLU A 468 -19.89 -1.30 13.18
CA GLU A 468 -19.56 0.13 13.07
C GLU A 468 -20.36 0.96 14.10
N ASN A 469 -21.57 0.51 14.49
CA ASN A 469 -22.41 1.19 15.49
C ASN A 469 -21.85 1.16 16.92
N PHE A 470 -20.96 0.22 17.24
CA PHE A 470 -20.27 0.12 18.53
C PHE A 470 -18.76 -0.07 18.33
N GLY A 471 -18.26 0.55 17.25
CA GLY A 471 -16.98 0.26 16.63
C GLY A 471 -15.79 0.24 17.58
N GLN A 472 -15.53 1.32 18.31
CA GLN A 472 -14.36 1.40 19.17
C GLN A 472 -14.38 0.32 20.27
N ILE A 473 -15.55 0.08 20.87
CA ILE A 473 -15.75 -0.92 21.92
C ILE A 473 -15.44 -2.33 21.39
N PHE A 474 -15.87 -2.64 20.17
CA PHE A 474 -15.57 -3.91 19.50
C PHE A 474 -14.09 -4.02 19.13
N MET A 475 -13.52 -2.98 18.51
CA MET A 475 -12.13 -2.96 18.04
C MET A 475 -11.13 -3.10 19.18
N ASP A 476 -11.33 -2.41 20.31
CA ASP A 476 -10.44 -2.52 21.47
C ASP A 476 -10.41 -3.94 22.03
N ARG A 477 -11.56 -4.63 22.02
CA ARG A 477 -11.70 -6.02 22.48
C ARG A 477 -11.06 -6.98 21.50
N LEU A 478 -11.29 -6.78 20.20
CA LEU A 478 -10.69 -7.57 19.14
C LEU A 478 -9.17 -7.47 19.18
N LYS A 479 -8.62 -6.25 19.24
CA LYS A 479 -7.17 -6.02 19.34
C LYS A 479 -6.57 -6.66 20.59
N ARG A 480 -7.26 -6.59 21.73
CA ARG A 480 -6.82 -7.28 22.96
C ARG A 480 -6.77 -8.80 22.76
N LYS A 481 -7.77 -9.39 22.10
CA LYS A 481 -7.82 -10.82 21.81
C LYS A 481 -6.75 -11.25 20.81
N LEU A 482 -6.45 -10.42 19.81
CA LEU A 482 -5.39 -10.68 18.84
C LEU A 482 -3.99 -10.71 19.46
N LYS A 483 -3.73 -9.84 20.45
CA LYS A 483 -2.46 -9.87 21.21
C LYS A 483 -2.25 -11.21 21.94
N GLU A 484 -3.30 -11.95 22.26
CA GLU A 484 -3.18 -13.29 22.86
C GLU A 484 -2.72 -14.36 21.84
N TYR A 485 -2.81 -14.09 20.53
CA TYR A 485 -2.34 -14.99 19.46
C TYR A 485 -0.93 -14.65 18.96
N ASP A 486 -0.39 -13.49 19.32
CA ASP A 486 0.94 -13.08 18.85
C ASP A 486 2.06 -13.76 19.66
N ASN A 487 2.60 -14.85 19.10
CA ASN A 487 3.76 -15.55 19.64
C ASN A 487 5.08 -14.84 19.27
N GLU A 488 5.19 -13.55 19.59
CA GLU A 488 6.34 -12.68 19.26
C GLU A 488 6.63 -12.54 17.75
N SER A 489 5.66 -12.87 16.90
CA SER A 489 5.79 -12.78 15.44
C SER A 489 5.74 -11.33 14.93
N GLY A 490 5.09 -10.44 15.68
CA GLY A 490 4.83 -9.06 15.29
C GLY A 490 3.81 -8.91 14.14
N ILE A 491 3.24 -10.03 13.67
CA ILE A 491 2.26 -10.07 12.59
C ILE A 491 0.94 -9.42 13.06
N TYR A 492 0.53 -9.67 14.29
CA TYR A 492 -0.71 -9.14 14.88
C TYR A 492 -0.51 -7.76 15.53
N ASN A 493 0.18 -6.86 14.83
CA ASN A 493 0.32 -5.47 15.26
C ASN A 493 -1.04 -4.73 15.24
N GLU A 494 -1.10 -3.54 15.86
CA GLU A 494 -2.36 -2.81 16.03
C GLU A 494 -3.02 -2.33 14.73
N ASP A 495 -2.31 -2.42 13.60
CA ASP A 495 -2.76 -1.99 12.28
C ASP A 495 -3.38 -3.12 11.45
N VAL A 496 -3.25 -4.39 11.86
CA VAL A 496 -3.76 -5.55 11.12
C VAL A 496 -5.29 -5.55 10.99
N VAL A 497 -6.00 -4.90 11.92
CA VAL A 497 -7.46 -4.76 11.90
C VAL A 497 -7.91 -3.30 11.91
N SER A 498 -8.95 -2.98 11.15
CA SER A 498 -9.61 -1.65 11.17
C SER A 498 -11.12 -1.77 10.99
N LEU A 499 -11.85 -0.70 11.31
CA LEU A 499 -13.23 -0.53 10.86
C LEU A 499 -13.24 0.01 9.44
N SER A 500 -14.26 -0.38 8.69
CA SER A 500 -14.66 0.27 7.45
C SER A 500 -15.13 1.71 7.74
N SER A 501 -14.92 2.60 6.76
CA SER A 501 -15.37 4.00 6.82
C SER A 501 -16.64 4.27 6.02
N PHE A 502 -17.20 3.26 5.35
CA PHE A 502 -18.28 3.44 4.37
C PHE A 502 -19.67 3.15 4.91
N GLY A 503 -19.82 2.47 6.05
CA GLY A 503 -21.13 2.16 6.60
C GLY A 503 -22.01 1.36 5.62
N GLU A 504 -23.31 1.62 5.67
CA GLU A 504 -24.31 1.07 4.73
C GLU A 504 -24.11 1.48 3.26
N LYS A 505 -23.13 2.34 2.96
CA LYS A 505 -22.87 2.85 1.61
C LYS A 505 -21.75 2.08 0.90
N ALA A 506 -21.08 1.15 1.58
CA ALA A 506 -19.95 0.41 1.04
C ALA A 506 -20.29 -0.30 -0.28
N THR A 507 -21.42 -1.00 -0.31
CA THR A 507 -21.86 -1.77 -1.49
C THR A 507 -22.14 -0.87 -2.69
N ILE A 508 -22.90 0.22 -2.52
CA ILE A 508 -23.22 1.12 -3.63
C ILE A 508 -21.96 1.82 -4.18
N ILE A 509 -21.06 2.28 -3.31
CA ILE A 509 -19.82 2.93 -3.74
C ILE A 509 -18.94 1.93 -4.49
N GLY A 510 -18.80 0.73 -3.93
CA GLY A 510 -17.98 -0.34 -4.49
C GLY A 510 -18.48 -0.81 -5.84
N ALA A 511 -19.78 -1.10 -5.96
CA ALA A 511 -20.37 -1.56 -7.20
C ALA A 511 -20.20 -0.52 -8.32
N ALA A 512 -20.41 0.76 -8.01
CA ALA A 512 -20.20 1.84 -8.98
C ALA A 512 -18.72 1.98 -9.39
N LEU A 513 -17.80 1.90 -8.43
CA LEU A 513 -16.35 1.94 -8.71
C LEU A 513 -15.91 0.75 -9.55
N GLU A 514 -16.40 -0.46 -9.27
CA GLU A 514 -16.13 -1.64 -10.09
C GLU A 514 -16.63 -1.46 -11.52
N ALA A 515 -17.79 -0.83 -11.70
CA ALA A 515 -18.36 -0.56 -13.01
C ALA A 515 -17.56 0.49 -13.80
N LEU A 516 -17.07 1.57 -13.14
CA LEU A 516 -16.23 2.59 -13.78
C LEU A 516 -14.91 2.05 -14.29
N HIS A 517 -14.29 1.15 -13.52
CA HIS A 517 -12.97 0.58 -13.83
C HIS A 517 -13.07 -0.76 -14.55
N TYR A 518 -14.27 -1.13 -15.02
CA TYR A 518 -14.49 -2.40 -15.71
C TYR A 518 -13.73 -2.43 -17.05
N GLY A 519 -12.77 -3.34 -17.16
CA GLY A 519 -11.90 -3.49 -18.34
C GLY A 519 -10.50 -2.89 -18.18
N GLU A 520 -10.19 -2.24 -17.06
CA GLU A 520 -8.85 -1.67 -16.78
C GLU A 520 -7.88 -2.63 -16.06
N GLY A 521 -8.20 -3.93 -15.93
CA GLY A 521 -7.43 -4.88 -15.12
C GLY A 521 -7.33 -6.31 -15.63
#